data_AF-A0A940R4A3-F1
#
_entry.id   AF-A0A940R4A3-F1
#
_cell.length_a   1.000
_cell.length_b   1.000
_cell.length_c   1.000
_cell.angle_alpha   90.00
_cell.angle_beta   90.00
_cell.angle_gamma   90.00
#
_symmetry.space_group_name_H-M   'P 1'
#
loop_
_entity.id
_entity.type
_entity.pdbx_description
1 polymer ?
#
loop_
_entity_poly.entity_id
_entity_poly.type
_entity_poly.pdbx_seq_one_letter_code
_entity_poly.pdbx_strand_id
1 'polypeptide(L)'
;MKASTPASALWTRNIGKFRREYELLTPKSNNATPQNMPLLRYSDVFLMFAEADNEVNQGPSQEAYNAINLVRKRAFGKLLPNAVNPNEHDLSGMDHESFFQEIIKERSRELCFELHRKHDLIRWGIFVPTMKGVENLIALEASGQYYALTFRNVSDKHLIFPIPARELALNKNLQQNDKW
;
A
#
# COMPACT_ATOMS: atom_id res chain seq x y z
N MET A 1 7.88 30.85 -1.22
CA MET A 1 6.96 30.15 -0.28
C MET A 1 5.94 29.39 -1.09
N LYS A 2 5.94 28.05 -1.06
CA LYS A 2 4.81 27.28 -1.62
C LYS A 2 3.63 27.51 -0.70
N ALA A 3 2.51 28.00 -1.25
CA ALA A 3 1.28 28.17 -0.49
C ALA A 3 0.93 26.86 0.22
N SER A 4 0.65 26.93 1.52
CA SER A 4 0.23 25.76 2.29
C SER A 4 -1.12 25.28 1.76
N THR A 5 -1.16 24.06 1.26
CA THR A 5 -2.40 23.39 0.91
C THR A 5 -3.30 23.36 2.14
N PRO A 6 -4.54 23.91 2.10
CA PRO A 6 -5.44 23.89 3.25
C PRO A 6 -5.78 22.45 3.67
N ALA A 7 -6.04 22.24 4.96
CA ALA A 7 -6.29 20.90 5.51
C ALA A 7 -7.49 20.19 4.85
N SER A 8 -8.45 20.94 4.32
CA SER A 8 -9.61 20.46 3.56
C SER A 8 -9.27 19.95 2.15
N ALA A 9 -8.14 20.35 1.56
CA ALA A 9 -7.74 19.96 0.22
C ALA A 9 -6.83 18.71 0.26
N LEU A 10 -7.29 17.65 0.95
CA LEU A 10 -6.54 16.42 1.20
C LEU A 10 -5.96 15.81 -0.10
N TRP A 11 -6.70 15.89 -1.20
CA TRP A 11 -6.34 15.34 -2.51
C TRP A 11 -5.22 16.06 -3.24
N THR A 12 -4.87 17.28 -2.83
CA THR A 12 -3.78 18.05 -3.44
C THR A 12 -2.49 18.00 -2.60
N ARG A 13 -2.48 17.20 -1.52
CA ARG A 13 -1.30 17.00 -0.68
C ARG A 13 -0.33 16.05 -1.37
N ASN A 14 0.93 16.49 -1.47
CA ASN A 14 1.99 15.62 -1.95
C ASN A 14 2.37 14.60 -0.89
N ILE A 15 2.71 13.40 -1.35
CA ILE A 15 3.13 12.28 -0.51
C ILE A 15 4.47 12.63 0.16
N GLY A 16 4.53 12.55 1.48
CA GLY A 16 5.70 12.97 2.27
C GLY A 16 6.78 11.90 2.48
N LYS A 17 6.74 10.76 1.78
CA LYS A 17 7.59 9.59 2.04
C LYS A 17 8.98 9.67 1.41
N PHE A 18 9.05 10.10 0.16
CA PHE A 18 10.30 10.33 -0.58
C PHE A 18 10.53 11.83 -0.74
N ARG A 19 10.87 12.51 0.37
CA ARG A 19 11.01 13.98 0.38
C ARG A 19 12.28 14.42 -0.31
N ARG A 20 12.10 15.10 -1.44
CA ARG A 20 13.18 15.77 -2.18
C ARG A 20 13.95 16.80 -1.36
N GLU A 21 13.35 17.32 -0.29
CA GLU A 21 13.98 18.25 0.67
C GLU A 21 15.18 17.63 1.39
N TYR A 22 15.16 16.31 1.62
CA TYR A 22 16.24 15.59 2.32
C TYR A 22 17.35 15.09 1.38
N GLU A 23 17.24 15.32 0.07
CA GLU A 23 18.32 15.03 -0.87
C GLU A 23 19.50 15.98 -0.65
N LEU A 24 20.66 15.41 -0.35
CA LEU A 24 21.92 16.14 -0.15
C LEU A 24 22.68 16.41 -1.46
N LEU A 25 22.41 15.63 -2.52
CA LEU A 25 23.12 15.76 -3.80
C LEU A 25 22.64 16.98 -4.59
N THR A 26 23.59 17.81 -5.02
CA THR A 26 23.34 18.97 -5.88
C THR A 26 24.21 18.91 -7.14
N PRO A 27 23.70 19.31 -8.33
CA PRO A 27 22.34 19.80 -8.59
C PRO A 27 21.30 18.67 -8.56
N LYS A 28 20.07 18.99 -8.16
CA LYS A 28 18.99 18.00 -8.06
C LYS A 28 18.48 17.66 -9.47
N SER A 29 18.49 16.38 -9.85
CA SER A 29 17.87 15.92 -11.09
C SER A 29 16.35 16.03 -11.04
N ASN A 30 15.71 16.36 -12.17
CA ASN A 30 14.25 16.43 -12.26
C ASN A 30 13.59 15.06 -12.39
N ASN A 31 14.31 14.06 -12.93
CA ASN A 31 13.77 12.75 -13.27
C ASN A 31 14.46 11.60 -12.53
N ALA A 32 15.40 11.91 -11.62
CA ALA A 32 16.10 10.90 -10.84
C ALA A 32 16.32 11.40 -9.41
N THR A 33 16.37 10.47 -8.47
CA THR A 33 16.71 10.71 -7.07
C THR A 33 17.85 9.79 -6.65
N PRO A 34 18.81 10.24 -5.83
CA PRO A 34 19.80 9.36 -5.21
C PRO A 34 19.22 8.58 -4.03
N GLN A 35 17.93 8.75 -3.70
CA GLN A 35 17.29 8.08 -2.58
C GLN A 35 17.12 6.58 -2.87
N ASN A 36 17.60 5.74 -1.95
CA ASN A 36 17.47 4.29 -2.06
C ASN A 36 16.00 3.87 -1.91
N MET A 37 15.54 2.99 -2.80
CA MET A 37 14.20 2.38 -2.71
C MET A 37 14.24 1.19 -1.73
N PRO A 38 13.42 1.19 -0.67
CA PRO A 38 13.29 0.01 0.18
C PRO A 38 12.62 -1.13 -0.60
N LEU A 39 13.28 -2.28 -0.64
CA LEU A 39 12.70 -3.52 -1.21
C LEU A 39 11.95 -4.33 -0.14
N LEU A 40 12.48 -4.33 1.09
CA LEU A 40 11.90 -4.96 2.26
C LEU A 40 12.32 -4.16 3.48
N ARG A 41 11.42 -4.03 4.46
CA ARG A 41 11.72 -3.37 5.73
C ARG A 41 10.97 -4.03 6.86
N TYR A 42 11.45 -3.80 8.09
CA TYR A 42 11.00 -4.58 9.22
C TYR A 42 9.51 -4.41 9.57
N SER A 43 8.92 -3.23 9.30
CA SER A 43 7.48 -3.06 9.49
C SER A 43 6.64 -3.91 8.52
N ASP A 44 7.14 -4.19 7.31
CA ASP A 44 6.45 -5.14 6.42
C ASP A 44 6.45 -6.55 7.03
N VAL A 45 7.58 -6.97 7.61
CA VAL A 45 7.69 -8.25 8.33
C VAL A 45 6.71 -8.34 9.50
N PHE A 46 6.59 -7.29 10.31
CA PHE A 46 5.61 -7.26 11.40
C PHE A 46 4.16 -7.35 10.89
N LEU A 47 3.83 -6.67 9.80
CA LEU A 47 2.49 -6.72 9.23
C LEU A 47 2.21 -8.08 8.56
N MET A 48 3.20 -8.70 7.91
CA MET A 48 3.07 -10.07 7.39
C MET A 48 2.89 -11.09 8.52
N PHE A 49 3.64 -10.93 9.63
CA PHE A 49 3.48 -11.76 10.81
C PHE A 49 2.08 -11.63 11.42
N ALA A 50 1.60 -10.41 11.64
CA ALA A 50 0.26 -10.18 12.19
C ALA A 50 -0.84 -10.76 11.28
N GLU A 51 -0.67 -10.68 9.96
CA GLU A 51 -1.59 -11.29 8.99
C GLU A 51 -1.58 -12.82 9.07
N ALA A 52 -0.39 -13.44 9.00
CA ALA A 52 -0.26 -14.89 9.07
C ALA A 52 -0.76 -15.46 10.39
N ASP A 53 -0.48 -14.79 11.50
CA ASP A 53 -0.96 -15.18 12.83
C ASP A 53 -2.48 -15.13 12.93
N ASN A 54 -3.10 -14.06 12.44
CA ASN A 54 -4.56 -13.94 12.38
C ASN A 54 -5.20 -15.11 11.60
N GLU A 55 -4.63 -15.46 10.45
CA GLU A 55 -5.13 -16.56 9.62
C GLU A 55 -4.95 -17.93 10.29
N VAL A 56 -3.78 -18.23 10.85
CA VAL A 56 -3.49 -19.53 11.47
C VAL A 56 -4.36 -19.76 12.70
N ASN A 57 -4.57 -18.72 13.51
CA ASN A 57 -5.30 -18.83 14.77
C ASN A 57 -6.82 -18.59 14.62
N GLN A 58 -7.30 -18.24 13.41
CA GLN A 58 -8.69 -17.82 13.17
C GLN A 58 -9.10 -16.64 14.07
N GLY A 59 -8.17 -15.70 14.24
CA GLY A 59 -8.28 -14.54 15.12
C GLY A 59 -6.91 -14.04 15.57
N PRO A 60 -6.75 -12.77 15.96
CA PRO A 60 -5.45 -12.22 16.33
C PRO A 60 -4.98 -12.71 17.70
N SER A 61 -3.77 -13.26 17.77
CA SER A 61 -3.08 -13.47 19.06
C SER A 61 -2.61 -12.14 19.67
N GLN A 62 -2.12 -12.21 20.91
CA GLN A 62 -1.49 -11.06 21.55
C GLN A 62 -0.22 -10.62 20.78
N GLU A 63 0.50 -11.55 20.19
CA GLU A 63 1.69 -11.32 19.37
C GLU A 63 1.34 -10.57 18.09
N ALA A 64 0.23 -10.92 17.42
CA ALA A 64 -0.27 -10.18 16.25
C ALA A 64 -0.58 -8.72 16.60
N TYR A 65 -1.26 -8.49 17.73
CA TYR A 65 -1.50 -7.13 18.23
C TYR A 65 -0.20 -6.39 18.53
N ASN A 66 0.76 -7.05 19.20
CA ASN A 66 2.04 -6.44 19.51
C ASN A 66 2.79 -6.00 18.24
N ALA A 67 2.75 -6.82 17.18
CA ALA A 67 3.40 -6.54 15.91
C ALA A 67 2.79 -5.33 15.18
N ILE A 68 1.46 -5.30 14.98
CA ILE A 68 0.80 -4.17 14.30
C ILE A 68 0.85 -2.90 15.15
N ASN A 69 0.69 -3.00 16.47
CA ASN A 69 0.73 -1.85 17.36
C ASN A 69 2.13 -1.25 17.47
N LEU A 70 3.20 -2.04 17.35
CA LEU A 70 4.56 -1.50 17.28
C LEU A 70 4.75 -0.58 16.06
N VAL A 71 4.23 -0.99 14.90
CA VAL A 71 4.24 -0.17 13.68
C VAL A 71 3.45 1.12 13.88
N ARG A 72 2.25 1.01 14.45
CA ARG A 72 1.36 2.16 14.72
C ARG A 72 1.99 3.12 15.73
N LYS A 73 2.50 2.62 16.86
CA LYS A 73 3.20 3.44 17.86
C LYS A 73 4.36 4.20 17.25
N ARG A 74 5.16 3.56 16.39
CA ARG A 74 6.23 4.24 15.66
C ARG A 74 5.67 5.37 14.80
N ALA A 75 4.63 5.09 14.00
CA ALA A 75 4.07 6.06 13.06
C ALA A 75 3.46 7.28 13.77
N PHE A 76 2.85 7.09 14.94
CA PHE A 76 2.26 8.16 15.76
C PHE A 76 3.26 8.80 16.76
N GLY A 77 4.55 8.46 16.69
CA GLY A 77 5.57 9.03 17.58
C GLY A 77 5.41 8.60 19.05
N LYS A 78 4.66 7.53 19.32
CA LYS A 78 4.38 7.01 20.67
C LYS A 78 5.53 6.20 21.28
N LEU A 79 6.62 5.99 20.53
CA LEU A 79 7.87 5.40 21.03
C LEU A 79 8.90 6.45 21.49
N LEU A 80 8.57 7.74 21.42
CA LEU A 80 9.46 8.81 21.87
C LEU A 80 9.47 8.89 23.41
N PRO A 81 10.59 9.28 24.05
CA PRO A 81 10.70 9.30 25.52
C PRO A 81 9.64 10.14 26.25
N ASN A 82 9.08 11.15 25.59
CA ASN A 82 8.08 12.07 26.12
C ASN A 82 6.67 11.84 25.54
N ALA A 83 6.41 10.65 24.98
CA ALA A 83 5.12 10.34 24.39
C ALA A 83 3.99 10.37 25.46
N VAL A 84 3.00 11.22 25.22
CA VAL A 84 1.75 11.23 26.00
C VAL A 84 0.83 10.14 25.46
N ASN A 85 0.21 9.38 26.35
CA ASN A 85 -0.68 8.24 26.04
C ASN A 85 -0.07 7.26 25.00
N PRO A 86 0.96 6.47 25.38
CA PRO A 86 1.68 5.61 24.44
C PRO A 86 0.83 4.56 23.69
N ASN A 87 -0.33 4.22 24.24
CA ASN A 87 -1.22 3.17 23.70
C ASN A 87 -2.49 3.74 23.04
N GLU A 88 -2.58 5.06 22.83
CA GLU A 88 -3.79 5.74 22.31
C GLU A 88 -4.29 5.17 20.97
N HIS A 89 -3.39 4.63 20.15
CA HIS A 89 -3.71 4.12 18.81
C HIS A 89 -3.59 2.60 18.71
N ASP A 90 -3.46 1.90 19.83
CA ASP A 90 -3.34 0.44 19.86
C ASP A 90 -4.67 -0.20 19.48
N LEU A 91 -4.59 -1.21 18.61
CA LEU A 91 -5.70 -2.09 18.28
C LEU A 91 -5.84 -3.17 19.36
N SER A 92 -7.07 -3.58 19.65
CA SER A 92 -7.39 -4.68 20.57
C SER A 92 -8.83 -5.17 20.34
N GLY A 93 -9.15 -6.38 20.82
CA GLY A 93 -10.54 -6.87 20.94
C GLY A 93 -11.30 -7.08 19.62
N MET A 94 -10.59 -7.28 18.52
CA MET A 94 -11.15 -7.53 17.19
C MET A 94 -11.29 -9.03 16.93
N ASP A 95 -12.27 -9.39 16.14
CA ASP A 95 -12.36 -10.73 15.55
C ASP A 95 -11.41 -10.87 14.34
N HIS A 96 -11.36 -12.07 13.79
CA HIS A 96 -10.54 -12.43 12.63
C HIS A 96 -10.73 -11.48 11.45
N GLU A 97 -11.98 -11.22 11.06
CA GLU A 97 -12.29 -10.40 9.89
C GLU A 97 -11.98 -8.92 10.13
N SER A 98 -12.39 -8.37 11.28
CA SER A 98 -12.15 -6.95 11.60
C SER A 98 -10.66 -6.66 11.72
N PHE A 99 -9.89 -7.59 12.28
CA PHE A 99 -8.43 -7.46 12.36
C PHE A 99 -7.78 -7.54 10.98
N PHE A 100 -8.22 -8.47 10.12
CA PHE A 100 -7.75 -8.57 8.74
C PHE A 100 -8.03 -7.29 7.93
N GLN A 101 -9.23 -6.73 8.06
CA GLN A 101 -9.56 -5.44 7.44
C GLN A 101 -8.64 -4.32 7.91
N GLU A 102 -8.22 -4.33 9.17
CA GLU A 102 -7.31 -3.31 9.68
C GLU A 102 -5.86 -3.53 9.25
N ILE A 103 -5.42 -4.78 9.05
CA ILE A 103 -4.16 -5.09 8.36
C ILE A 103 -4.16 -4.54 6.93
N ILE A 104 -5.23 -4.75 6.16
CA ILE A 104 -5.36 -4.23 4.79
C ILE A 104 -5.15 -2.72 4.75
N LYS A 105 -5.75 -2.01 5.72
CA LYS A 105 -5.63 -0.55 5.83
C LYS A 105 -4.25 -0.14 6.33
N GLU A 106 -3.70 -0.80 7.34
CA GLU A 106 -2.39 -0.46 7.90
C GLU A 106 -1.27 -0.67 6.86
N ARG A 107 -1.27 -1.78 6.13
CA ARG A 107 -0.34 -2.02 5.01
C ARG A 107 -0.44 -0.91 3.96
N SER A 108 -1.65 -0.42 3.67
CA SER A 108 -1.82 0.69 2.72
C SER A 108 -1.21 2.00 3.19
N ARG A 109 -1.31 2.33 4.49
CA ARG A 109 -0.77 3.56 5.09
C ARG A 109 0.75 3.47 5.22
N GLU A 110 1.21 2.37 5.80
CA GLU A 110 2.60 2.17 6.17
C GLU A 110 3.47 1.92 4.93
N LEU A 111 3.03 1.09 3.99
CA LEU A 111 3.79 0.66 2.81
C LEU A 111 3.41 1.39 1.51
N CYS A 112 2.70 2.53 1.62
CA CYS A 112 2.34 3.33 0.46
C CYS A 112 3.56 3.66 -0.41
N PHE A 113 3.43 3.51 -1.74
CA PHE A 113 4.47 3.82 -2.73
C PHE A 113 5.75 2.97 -2.65
N GLU A 114 5.73 1.84 -1.95
CA GLU A 114 6.83 0.87 -1.89
C GLU A 114 6.53 -0.38 -2.75
N LEU A 115 5.72 -0.26 -3.82
CA LEU A 115 5.43 -1.32 -4.79
C LEU A 115 4.65 -2.56 -4.28
N HIS A 116 4.16 -2.57 -3.03
CA HIS A 116 3.43 -3.73 -2.49
C HIS A 116 1.94 -3.80 -2.88
N ARG A 117 1.25 -2.65 -2.99
CA ARG A 117 -0.22 -2.59 -2.94
C ARG A 117 -0.91 -3.44 -4.01
N LYS A 118 -0.41 -3.48 -5.25
CA LYS A 118 -1.01 -4.28 -6.31
C LYS A 118 -0.97 -5.77 -5.96
N HIS A 119 0.19 -6.27 -5.52
CA HIS A 119 0.38 -7.68 -5.19
C HIS A 119 -0.44 -8.09 -3.97
N ASP A 120 -0.52 -7.23 -2.96
CA ASP A 120 -1.39 -7.43 -1.79
C ASP A 120 -2.86 -7.58 -2.19
N LEU A 121 -3.38 -6.69 -3.03
CA LEU A 121 -4.77 -6.79 -3.49
C LEU A 121 -5.05 -8.05 -4.33
N ILE A 122 -4.07 -8.51 -5.12
CA ILE A 122 -4.19 -9.71 -5.95
C ILE A 122 -4.23 -10.96 -5.08
N ARG A 123 -3.30 -11.12 -4.13
CA ARG A 123 -3.24 -12.30 -3.26
C ARG A 123 -4.44 -12.41 -2.32
N TRP A 124 -5.04 -11.29 -1.95
CA TRP A 124 -6.30 -11.24 -1.20
C TRP A 124 -7.55 -11.44 -2.07
N GLY A 125 -7.42 -11.54 -3.39
CA GLY A 125 -8.56 -11.72 -4.30
C GLY A 125 -9.45 -10.48 -4.46
N ILE A 126 -9.04 -9.32 -3.95
CA ILE A 126 -9.86 -8.09 -3.94
C ILE A 126 -9.37 -7.02 -4.95
N PHE A 127 -8.42 -7.34 -5.83
CA PHE A 127 -7.85 -6.38 -6.78
C PHE A 127 -8.89 -5.72 -7.68
N VAL A 128 -9.65 -6.52 -8.46
CA VAL A 128 -10.67 -5.99 -9.38
C VAL A 128 -11.73 -5.15 -8.65
N PRO A 129 -12.42 -5.65 -7.60
CA PRO A 129 -13.43 -4.85 -6.91
C PRO A 129 -12.84 -3.57 -6.27
N THR A 130 -11.61 -3.62 -5.74
CA THR A 130 -10.93 -2.43 -5.21
C THR A 130 -10.69 -1.38 -6.30
N MET A 131 -10.20 -1.80 -7.48
CA MET A 131 -9.97 -0.87 -8.59
C MET A 131 -11.29 -0.23 -9.07
N LYS A 132 -12.38 -1.00 -9.17
CA LYS A 132 -13.72 -0.47 -9.51
C LYS A 132 -14.27 0.47 -8.43
N GLY A 133 -14.01 0.19 -7.15
CA GLY A 133 -14.35 1.10 -6.06
C GLY A 133 -13.64 2.45 -6.20
N VAL A 134 -12.37 2.46 -6.60
CA VAL A 134 -11.60 3.68 -6.84
C VAL A 134 -12.14 4.47 -8.04
N GLU A 135 -12.58 3.80 -9.11
CA GLU A 135 -13.26 4.47 -10.23
C GLU A 135 -14.44 5.31 -9.73
N ASN A 136 -15.30 4.71 -8.90
CA ASN A 136 -16.49 5.39 -8.37
C ASN A 136 -16.12 6.62 -7.51
N LEU A 137 -15.03 6.54 -6.74
CA LEU A 137 -14.54 7.66 -5.93
C LEU A 137 -14.01 8.81 -6.81
N ILE A 138 -13.22 8.48 -7.83
CA ILE A 138 -12.62 9.48 -8.73
C ILE A 138 -13.67 10.13 -9.64
N ALA A 139 -14.69 9.38 -10.08
CA ALA A 139 -15.75 9.90 -10.94
C ALA A 139 -16.55 11.04 -10.29
N LEU A 140 -16.53 11.15 -8.96
CA LEU A 140 -17.16 12.22 -8.20
C LEU A 140 -16.30 13.50 -8.13
N GLU A 141 -15.02 13.46 -8.55
CA GLU A 141 -14.11 14.60 -8.55
C GLU A 141 -13.69 15.03 -9.97
N ALA A 142 -14.11 16.23 -10.38
CA ALA A 142 -13.92 16.75 -11.74
C ALA A 142 -12.43 16.83 -12.19
N SER A 143 -11.47 16.99 -11.27
CA SER A 143 -10.04 17.15 -11.60
C SER A 143 -9.30 15.81 -11.81
N GLY A 144 -9.90 14.67 -11.44
CA GLY A 144 -9.29 13.34 -11.51
C GLY A 144 -9.88 12.42 -12.59
N GLN A 145 -10.94 12.83 -13.27
CA GLN A 145 -11.75 11.96 -14.13
C GLN A 145 -10.97 11.27 -15.26
N TYR A 146 -9.89 11.88 -15.77
CA TYR A 146 -9.01 11.25 -16.76
C TYR A 146 -8.39 9.93 -16.24
N TYR A 147 -8.09 9.85 -14.94
CA TYR A 147 -7.56 8.63 -14.33
C TYR A 147 -8.63 7.56 -14.12
N ALA A 148 -9.92 7.90 -14.07
CA ALA A 148 -10.99 6.91 -13.86
C ALA A 148 -11.01 5.83 -14.95
N LEU A 149 -10.61 6.16 -16.18
CA LEU A 149 -10.52 5.22 -17.30
C LEU A 149 -9.53 4.06 -17.03
N THR A 150 -8.43 4.31 -16.32
CA THR A 150 -7.44 3.26 -16.03
C THR A 150 -7.99 2.24 -15.05
N PHE A 151 -8.78 2.68 -14.07
CA PHE A 151 -9.48 1.82 -13.10
C PHE A 151 -10.66 1.08 -13.74
N ARG A 152 -11.40 1.73 -14.64
CA ARG A 152 -12.50 1.12 -15.40
C ARG A 152 -12.04 -0.05 -16.25
N ASN A 153 -10.86 0.02 -16.85
CA ASN A 153 -10.40 -1.03 -17.77
C ASN A 153 -9.83 -2.26 -17.06
N VAL A 154 -9.71 -2.23 -15.72
CA VAL A 154 -9.26 -3.38 -14.94
C VAL A 154 -10.28 -4.53 -15.02
N SER A 155 -9.74 -5.73 -15.19
CA SER A 155 -10.44 -7.01 -15.29
C SER A 155 -9.49 -8.14 -14.89
N ASP A 156 -10.01 -9.36 -14.76
CA ASP A 156 -9.27 -10.52 -14.26
C ASP A 156 -7.98 -10.85 -15.02
N LYS A 157 -7.87 -10.51 -16.31
CA LYS A 157 -6.61 -10.72 -17.04
C LYS A 157 -5.45 -9.98 -16.40
N HIS A 158 -5.70 -8.85 -15.74
CA HIS A 158 -4.67 -8.00 -15.14
C HIS A 158 -4.14 -8.51 -13.79
N LEU A 159 -4.64 -9.65 -13.30
CA LEU A 159 -4.12 -10.36 -12.12
C LEU A 159 -2.74 -10.96 -12.39
N ILE A 160 -2.45 -11.33 -13.64
CA ILE A 160 -1.16 -11.87 -14.06
C ILE A 160 -0.66 -11.12 -15.30
N PHE A 161 0.65 -10.91 -15.40
CA PHE A 161 1.22 -10.31 -16.61
C PHE A 161 1.14 -11.27 -17.80
N PRO A 162 0.96 -10.79 -19.03
CA PRO A 162 1.05 -11.65 -20.21
C PRO A 162 2.47 -12.17 -20.37
N ILE A 163 2.60 -13.41 -20.85
CA ILE A 163 3.88 -13.89 -21.38
C ILE A 163 4.23 -13.04 -22.60
N PRO A 164 5.44 -12.47 -22.68
CA PRO A 164 5.83 -11.63 -23.82
C PRO A 164 5.66 -12.37 -25.15
N ALA A 165 5.07 -11.72 -26.15
CA ALA A 165 4.79 -12.32 -27.45
C ALA A 165 6.05 -12.88 -28.14
N ARG A 166 7.21 -12.27 -27.88
CA ARG A 166 8.51 -12.77 -28.36
C ARG A 166 8.84 -14.17 -27.81
N GLU A 167 8.59 -14.41 -26.53
CA GLU A 167 8.87 -15.70 -25.91
C GLU A 167 7.95 -16.80 -26.44
N LEU A 168 6.66 -16.49 -26.65
CA LEU A 168 5.69 -17.40 -27.29
C LEU A 168 6.08 -17.71 -28.75
N ALA A 169 6.62 -16.73 -29.47
CA ALA A 169 7.06 -16.94 -30.85
C ALA A 169 8.27 -17.89 -30.92
N LEU A 170 9.21 -17.76 -29.96
CA LEU A 170 10.44 -18.55 -29.90
C LEU A 170 10.22 -19.96 -29.35
N ASN A 171 9.40 -20.12 -28.32
CA ASN A 171 9.15 -21.40 -27.67
C ASN A 171 7.69 -21.84 -27.89
N LYS A 172 7.49 -22.76 -28.84
CA LYS A 172 6.16 -23.29 -29.19
C LYS A 172 5.50 -24.14 -28.10
N ASN A 173 6.24 -24.52 -27.06
CA ASN A 173 5.70 -25.22 -25.90
C ASN A 173 5.12 -24.27 -24.85
N LEU A 174 5.38 -22.96 -24.94
CA LEU A 174 4.76 -21.98 -24.06
C LEU A 174 3.31 -21.75 -24.47
N GLN A 175 2.43 -21.76 -23.47
CA GLN A 175 1.04 -21.36 -23.61
C GLN A 175 0.84 -20.04 -22.87
N GLN A 176 0.02 -19.15 -23.44
CA GLN A 176 -0.29 -17.87 -22.80
C GLN A 176 -1.05 -18.09 -21.48
N ASN A 177 -0.87 -17.15 -20.54
CA ASN A 177 -1.66 -17.11 -19.32
C ASN A 177 -3.15 -16.92 -19.63
N ASP A 178 -4.03 -17.54 -18.85
CA ASP A 178 -5.47 -17.44 -19.04
C ASP A 178 -5.94 -15.97 -19.14
N LYS A 179 -6.86 -15.71 -20.07
CA LYS A 179 -7.47 -14.39 -20.36
C LYS A 179 -6.56 -13.38 -21.09
N TRP A 180 -5.37 -13.78 -21.55
CA TRP A 180 -4.47 -12.99 -22.40
C TRP A 180 -4.38 -13.50 -23.85
#